data_AF-A0A972W855-F1
#
_entry.id   AF-A0A972W855-F1
#
_cell.length_a   1.000
_cell.length_b   1.000
_cell.length_c   1.000
_cell.angle_alpha   90.00
_cell.angle_beta   90.00
_cell.angle_gamma   90.00
#
_symmetry.space_group_name_H-M   'P 1'
#
loop_
_entity.id
_entity.type
_entity.pdbx_description
1 polymer ?
#
loop_
_entity_poly.entity_id
_entity_poly.type
_entity_poly.pdbx_seq_one_letter_code
_entity_poly.pdbx_strand_id
1 'polypeptide(L)' 'GGGIFILNMVGTILWGKAKTPAAAPAPAPVPEPAVTTYGNEGTMAVPGTFTLAMVFLVAFVLYYFVNWKYLAGVWPLS' A
#
# COMPACT_ATOMS: atom_id res chain seq x y z
N GLY A 1 -20.76 -5.75 29.31
CA GLY A 1 -20.22 -4.66 28.47
C GLY A 1 -20.55 -3.30 29.03
N GLY A 2 -21.78 -2.81 28.83
CA GLY A 2 -22.17 -1.43 29.15
C GLY A 2 -22.09 -1.01 30.63
N GLY A 3 -22.41 -1.89 31.58
CA GLY A 3 -22.35 -1.53 33.02
C GLY A 3 -20.93 -1.19 33.50
N ILE A 4 -19.93 -1.95 33.04
CA ILE A 4 -18.51 -1.69 33.35
C ILE A 4 -18.05 -0.37 32.71
N PHE A 5 -18.57 -0.02 31.53
CA PHE A 5 -18.27 1.24 30.87
C PHE A 5 -18.77 2.45 31.68
N ILE A 6 -20.02 2.40 32.16
CA ILE A 6 -20.61 3.48 32.97
C ILE A 6 -19.82 3.69 34.27
N LEU A 7 -19.47 2.60 34.96
CA LEU A 7 -18.67 2.67 36.20
C LEU A 7 -17.31 3.33 35.97
N ASN A 8 -16.60 2.97 34.89
CA ASN A 8 -15.31 3.58 34.56
C ASN A 8 -15.45 5.07 34.19
N MET A 9 -16.50 5.44 33.43
CA MET A 9 -16.69 6.82 33.00
C MET A 9 -17.03 7.74 34.18
N VAL A 10 -17.90 7.28 35.09
CA VAL A 10 -18.24 8.07 36.29
C VAL A 10 -17.07 8.11 37.28
N GLY A 11 -16.36 6.99 37.48
CA GLY A 11 -15.20 6.94 38.36
C GLY A 11 -14.07 7.86 37.92
N THR A 12 -13.82 7.95 36.62
CA THR A 12 -12.78 8.84 36.05
C THR A 12 -13.17 10.33 36.07
N ILE A 13 -14.47 10.66 36.10
CA ILE A 13 -14.91 12.06 36.26
C ILE A 13 -14.78 12.51 37.72
N LEU A 14 -15.15 11.65 38.68
CA LEU A 14 -15.18 12.01 40.10
C LEU A 14 -13.79 11.96 40.76
N TRP A 15 -12.93 11.02 40.37
CA TRP A 15 -11.59 10.83 40.97
C TRP A 15 -10.43 10.91 39.96
N GLY A 16 -10.70 11.09 38.67
CA GLY A 16 -9.65 11.19 37.66
C GLY A 16 -8.95 12.55 37.66
N LYS A 17 -7.71 12.55 37.18
CA LYS A 17 -6.90 13.76 37.02
C LYS A 17 -7.51 14.65 35.93
N ALA A 18 -7.67 15.94 36.24
CA ALA A 18 -8.11 16.92 35.25
C ALA A 18 -7.18 16.90 34.02
N LYS A 19 -7.77 16.90 32.83
CA LYS A 19 -7.02 16.94 31.56
C LYS A 19 -6.31 18.28 31.48
N THR A 20 -4.98 18.27 31.47
CA THR A 20 -4.17 19.48 31.23
C THR A 20 -4.63 20.12 29.92
N PRO A 21 -4.87 21.44 29.88
CA PRO A 21 -5.20 22.11 28.64
C PRO A 21 -4.11 21.84 27.62
N ALA A 22 -4.51 21.41 26.42
CA ALA A 22 -3.56 21.21 25.34
C ALA A 22 -2.80 22.51 25.09
N ALA A 23 -1.48 22.43 24.99
CA ALA A 23 -0.68 23.56 24.55
C ALA A 23 -1.25 24.10 23.23
N ALA A 24 -1.21 25.42 23.06
CA ALA A 24 -1.67 26.05 21.83
C ALA A 24 -1.06 25.33 20.62
N PRO A 25 -1.87 25.00 19.59
CA PRO A 25 -1.36 24.30 18.43
C PRO A 25 -0.21 25.11 17.82
N ALA A 26 0.90 24.45 17.57
CA ALA A 26 2.01 25.06 16.85
C ALA A 26 1.49 25.63 15.52
N PRO A 27 2.02 26.79 15.06
CA PRO A 27 1.62 27.36 13.78
C PRO A 27 1.73 26.32 12.68
N ALA A 28 0.71 26.27 11.81
CA ALA A 28 0.67 25.30 10.73
C ALA A 28 1.93 25.43 9.85
N PRO A 29 2.57 24.31 9.47
CA PRO A 29 3.71 24.36 8.57
C PRO A 29 3.29 24.99 7.24
N VAL A 30 4.16 25.84 6.70
CA VAL A 30 3.97 26.44 5.37
C VAL A 30 3.86 25.30 4.35
N PRO A 31 2.88 25.35 3.41
CA PRO A 31 2.76 24.31 2.40
C PRO A 31 4.04 24.20 1.59
N GLU A 32 4.66 23.02 1.58
CA GLU A 32 5.78 22.74 0.70
C GLU A 32 5.30 22.79 -0.76
N PRO A 33 6.09 23.35 -1.69
CA PRO A 33 5.73 23.37 -3.09
C PRO A 33 5.51 21.95 -3.61
N ALA A 34 4.46 21.75 -4.41
CA ALA A 34 4.21 20.48 -5.07
C ALA A 34 5.44 20.06 -5.87
N VAL A 35 5.92 18.84 -5.63
CA VAL A 35 7.10 18.28 -6.30
C VAL A 35 6.80 18.16 -7.79
N THR A 36 7.37 19.03 -8.63
CA THR A 36 7.14 19.06 -10.09
C THR A 36 8.10 18.16 -10.88
N THR A 37 9.02 17.48 -10.20
CA THR A 37 9.99 16.58 -10.83
C THR A 37 9.64 15.14 -10.54
N TYR A 38 9.19 14.43 -11.58
CA TYR A 38 9.11 12.96 -11.57
C TYR A 38 10.47 12.39 -12.01
N GLY A 39 10.85 11.26 -11.42
CA GLY A 39 12.22 10.75 -11.32
C GLY A 39 13.05 10.65 -12.60
N ASN A 40 14.28 11.18 -12.49
CA ASN A 40 15.54 10.85 -13.15
C ASN A 40 15.49 10.00 -14.44
N GLU A 41 15.81 10.64 -15.57
CA GLU A 41 16.02 10.05 -16.91
C GLU A 41 17.26 9.11 -17.02
N GLY A 42 17.90 8.72 -15.91
CA GLY A 42 19.18 8.01 -15.92
C GLY A 42 19.24 6.67 -15.18
N THR A 43 18.17 6.27 -14.48
CA THR A 43 18.16 5.02 -13.69
C THR A 43 17.01 4.14 -14.11
N MET A 44 17.31 2.90 -14.49
CA MET A 44 16.33 1.86 -14.81
C MET A 44 15.28 1.81 -13.70
N ALA A 45 14.08 2.32 -13.97
CA ALA A 45 13.19 2.88 -12.96
C ALA A 45 12.79 1.90 -11.85
N VAL A 46 12.85 0.58 -12.09
CA VAL A 46 12.73 -0.44 -11.06
C VAL A 46 13.42 -1.73 -11.57
N PRO A 47 14.71 -1.98 -11.25
CA PRO A 47 15.42 -3.14 -11.79
C PRO A 47 14.75 -4.46 -11.39
N GLY A 48 14.19 -4.55 -10.18
CA GLY A 48 13.47 -5.72 -9.71
C GLY A 48 12.21 -6.04 -10.51
N THR A 49 11.38 -5.03 -10.82
CA THR A 49 10.18 -5.22 -11.65
C THR A 49 10.54 -5.61 -13.07
N PHE A 50 11.59 -5.01 -13.63
CA PHE A 50 12.07 -5.36 -14.96
C PHE A 50 12.55 -6.82 -15.02
N THR A 51 13.36 -7.26 -14.04
CA THR A 51 13.79 -8.66 -13.92
C THR A 51 12.60 -9.61 -13.78
N LEU A 52 11.62 -9.27 -12.93
CA LEU A 52 10.41 -10.09 -12.75
C LEU A 52 9.60 -10.18 -14.05
N ALA A 53 9.44 -9.07 -14.78
CA ALA A 53 8.76 -9.05 -16.08
C ALA A 53 9.47 -9.93 -17.11
N MET A 54 10.81 -9.91 -17.16
CA MET A 54 11.58 -10.80 -18.03
C MET A 54 11.43 -12.27 -17.65
N VAL A 55 11.43 -12.62 -16.36
CA VAL A 55 11.19 -13.99 -15.89
C VAL A 55 9.80 -14.48 -16.31
N PHE A 56 8.75 -13.67 -16.10
CA PHE A 56 7.40 -14.04 -16.51
C PHE A 56 7.26 -14.17 -18.03
N LEU A 57 7.89 -13.28 -18.78
CA LEU A 57 7.90 -13.35 -20.24
C LEU A 57 8.53 -14.65 -20.74
N VAL A 58 9.71 -15.01 -20.22
CA VAL A 58 10.41 -16.25 -20.58
C VAL A 58 9.57 -17.47 -20.19
N ALA A 59 9.01 -17.49 -18.97
CA ALA A 59 8.15 -18.58 -18.52
C ALA A 59 6.90 -18.74 -19.41
N PHE A 60 6.27 -17.64 -19.81
CA PHE A 60 5.12 -17.64 -20.73
C PHE A 60 5.49 -18.22 -22.10
N VAL A 61 6.61 -17.79 -22.68
CA VAL A 61 7.09 -18.28 -23.99
C VAL A 61 7.41 -19.77 -23.93
N LEU A 62 8.16 -20.21 -22.91
CA LEU A 62 8.49 -21.62 -22.72
C LEU A 62 7.23 -22.45 -22.53
N TYR A 63 6.29 -21.99 -21.70
CA TYR A 63 5.03 -22.66 -21.51
C TYR A 63 4.24 -22.74 -22.82
N TYR A 64 4.12 -21.65 -23.58
CA TYR A 64 3.42 -21.64 -24.87
C TYR A 64 3.98 -22.71 -25.84
N PHE A 65 5.30 -22.78 -26.01
CA PHE A 65 5.93 -23.71 -26.96
C PHE A 65 6.01 -25.16 -26.45
N VAL A 66 6.27 -25.39 -25.16
CA VAL A 66 6.24 -26.74 -24.58
C VAL A 66 4.82 -27.29 -24.56
N ASN A 67 3.86 -26.42 -24.21
CA ASN A 67 2.45 -26.76 -24.09
C ASN A 67 1.70 -26.66 -25.43
N TRP A 68 2.39 -26.54 -26.57
CA TRP A 68 1.74 -26.28 -27.87
C TRP A 68 0.67 -27.34 -28.21
N LYS A 69 0.87 -28.60 -27.79
CA LYS A 69 -0.11 -29.68 -28.02
C LYS A 69 -1.40 -29.48 -27.22
N TYR A 70 -1.29 -29.01 -25.98
CA TYR A 70 -2.46 -28.70 -25.15
C TYR A 70 -3.18 -27.47 -25.66
N LEU A 71 -2.43 -26.40 -26.02
CA LEU A 71 -3.02 -25.19 -26.62
C LEU A 71 -3.74 -25.50 -27.94
N ALA A 72 -3.14 -26.30 -28.83
CA ALA A 72 -3.79 -26.71 -30.08
C ALA A 72 -5.09 -27.54 -29.84
N GLY A 73 -5.22 -28.19 -28.68
CA GLY A 73 -6.43 -28.92 -28.31
C GLY A 73 -7.51 -28.06 -27.64
N VAL A 74 -7.14 -27.06 -26.82
CA VAL A 74 -8.09 -26.18 -26.11
C VAL A 74 -8.39 -24.88 -26.84
N TRP A 75 -7.65 -24.57 -27.89
CA TRP A 75 -7.86 -23.40 -28.75
C TRP A 75 -8.47 -23.87 -30.07
N PRO A 76 -9.81 -24.07 -30.15
CA PRO A 76 -10.43 -24.35 -31.42
C PRO A 76 -10.20 -23.13 -32.33
N LEU A 77 -9.32 -23.30 -33.31
CA LEU A 77 -9.34 -22.51 -34.53
C LEU A 77 -10.51 -23.07 -35.35
N SER A 78 -11.73 -22.67 -34.97
CA SER A 78 -12.91 -22.79 -35.82
C SER A 78 -12.80 -21.82 -36.99
#